data_AF-A0A966TZH2-F1
#
_entry.id   AF-A0A966TZH2-F1
#
_cell.length_a   1.000
_cell.length_b   1.000
_cell.length_c   1.000
_cell.angle_alpha   90.00
_cell.angle_beta   90.00
_cell.angle_gamma   90.00
#
_symmetry.space_group_name_H-M   'P 1'
#
loop_
_entity.id
_entity.type
_entity.pdbx_description
1 polymer ?
#
loop_
_entity_poly.entity_id
_entity_poly.type
_entity_poly.pdbx_seq_one_letter_code
_entity_poly.pdbx_strand_id
1 'polypeptide(L)'
;MTKGLYTPGEFRDNCGFGLIAHCDGEASHDLLMTSIEALTRMTHRGGIAADGKTGDGCGLLFQMPDAFMRRAASEACGVELGDLFAVGMVFLSTDPTVEAEAVCAIEAVLNSRRLAVIGWRDVPVDPSNLGPIARGNMPVFKQVFVEPQGLNKEQFDVELFMASRLIERRMVSNSDNYLCSLSRRVVSYKGLMMPVDLHHFYPDLNDPLMATAICVFHQRFSTNTLPRWP
;
A
#
# COMPACT_ATOMS: atom_id res chain seq x y z
N MET A 1 45.19 20.63 10.86
CA MET A 1 44.21 20.14 11.86
C MET A 1 42.84 20.59 11.43
N THR A 2 42.06 19.67 10.85
CA THR A 2 40.64 19.87 10.57
C THR A 2 39.91 20.04 11.91
N LYS A 3 39.45 21.26 12.19
CA LYS A 3 38.65 21.58 13.39
C LYS A 3 37.19 21.29 13.08
N GLY A 4 36.72 20.08 13.39
CA GLY A 4 35.31 19.71 13.33
C GLY A 4 35.11 18.20 13.54
N LEU A 5 33.98 17.81 14.14
CA LEU A 5 33.54 16.41 14.28
C LEU A 5 33.03 15.79 12.97
N TYR A 6 33.20 16.49 11.86
CA TYR A 6 32.66 16.13 10.55
C TYR A 6 33.79 15.66 9.64
N THR A 7 33.67 14.44 9.13
CA THR A 7 34.52 13.91 8.07
C THR A 7 33.77 13.98 6.73
N PRO A 8 34.24 14.80 5.76
CA PRO A 8 33.66 14.81 4.43
C PRO A 8 33.67 13.40 3.81
N GLY A 9 32.50 12.87 3.45
CA GLY A 9 32.34 11.50 2.95
C GLY A 9 31.68 10.50 3.92
N GLU A 10 31.46 10.87 5.19
CA GLU A 10 30.69 10.07 6.16
C GLU A 10 29.16 10.22 6.03
N PHE A 11 28.67 10.69 4.88
CA PHE A 11 27.23 10.74 4.65
C PHE A 11 26.73 9.34 4.28
N ARG A 12 25.97 8.73 5.19
CA ARG A 12 25.20 7.53 4.89
C ARG A 12 23.76 7.97 4.64
N ASP A 13 23.28 7.77 3.42
CA ASP A 13 21.85 7.83 3.17
C ASP A 13 21.15 6.78 4.03
N ASN A 14 20.12 7.22 4.74
CA ASN A 14 19.27 6.37 5.55
C ASN A 14 18.02 6.02 4.74
N CYS A 15 17.44 4.83 4.95
CA CYS A 15 16.48 4.09 4.10
C CYS A 15 17.12 3.06 3.16
N GLY A 16 16.40 1.96 2.92
CA GLY A 16 16.72 0.94 1.91
C GLY A 16 15.64 0.90 0.84
N PHE A 17 16.01 0.76 -0.43
CA PHE A 17 15.06 0.55 -1.53
C PHE A 17 15.60 -0.50 -2.48
N GLY A 18 14.70 -1.18 -3.18
CA GLY A 18 15.08 -2.05 -4.30
C GLY A 18 13.92 -2.33 -5.23
N LEU A 19 14.26 -2.99 -6.33
CA LEU A 19 13.34 -3.42 -7.37
C LEU A 19 13.76 -4.82 -7.81
N ILE A 20 12.80 -5.73 -7.90
CA ILE A 20 12.97 -7.02 -8.58
C ILE A 20 11.96 -7.07 -9.72
N ALA A 21 12.41 -7.48 -10.89
CA ALA A 21 11.57 -7.65 -12.07
C ALA A 21 11.97 -8.91 -12.84
N HIS A 22 10.97 -9.64 -13.33
CA HIS A 22 11.16 -10.74 -14.27
C HIS A 22 11.41 -10.18 -15.67
N CYS A 23 12.49 -10.59 -16.34
CA CYS A 23 12.88 -10.03 -17.63
C CYS A 23 11.83 -10.23 -18.74
N ASP A 24 11.16 -11.39 -18.73
CA ASP A 24 10.13 -11.72 -19.72
C ASP A 24 8.70 -11.33 -19.28
N GLY A 25 8.56 -10.72 -18.09
CA GLY A 25 7.27 -10.30 -17.57
C GLY A 25 6.37 -11.41 -17.02
N GLU A 26 6.91 -12.60 -16.76
CA GLU A 26 6.18 -13.70 -16.14
C GLU A 26 5.94 -13.42 -14.65
N ALA A 27 4.66 -13.39 -14.27
CA ALA A 27 4.26 -13.15 -12.90
C ALA A 27 4.41 -14.43 -12.06
N SER A 28 5.05 -14.32 -10.90
CA SER A 28 5.16 -15.42 -9.95
C SER A 28 5.00 -14.93 -8.51
N HIS A 29 4.49 -15.80 -7.65
CA HIS A 29 4.46 -15.56 -6.22
C HIS A 29 5.87 -15.59 -5.61
N ASP A 30 6.75 -16.43 -6.15
CA ASP A 30 8.15 -16.51 -5.72
C ASP A 30 8.88 -15.17 -5.88
N LEU A 31 8.59 -14.39 -6.93
CA LEU A 31 9.13 -13.04 -7.09
C LEU A 31 8.69 -12.10 -5.96
N LEU A 32 7.41 -12.18 -5.54
CA LEU A 32 6.90 -11.40 -4.42
C LEU A 32 7.61 -11.78 -3.12
N MET A 33 7.71 -13.08 -2.83
CA MET A 33 8.37 -13.58 -1.61
C MET A 33 9.86 -13.23 -1.59
N THR A 34 10.55 -13.34 -2.72
CA THR A 34 11.95 -12.90 -2.88
C THR A 34 12.10 -11.40 -2.61
N SER A 35 11.12 -10.59 -3.01
CA SER A 35 11.12 -9.15 -2.74
C SER A 35 10.94 -8.82 -1.26
N ILE A 36 10.09 -9.57 -0.56
CA ILE A 36 9.92 -9.47 0.90
C ILE A 36 11.20 -9.89 1.63
N GLU A 37 11.85 -10.95 1.17
CA GLU A 37 13.15 -11.39 1.72
C GLU A 37 14.22 -10.31 1.51
N ALA A 38 14.32 -9.75 0.29
CA ALA A 38 15.25 -8.66 0.00
C ALA A 38 15.00 -7.43 0.88
N LEU A 39 13.73 -7.04 1.07
CA LEU A 39 13.35 -5.97 1.99
C LEU A 39 13.76 -6.29 3.43
N THR A 40 13.59 -7.53 3.88
CA THR A 40 14.01 -8.00 5.21
C THR A 40 15.52 -7.91 5.41
N ARG A 41 16.31 -8.22 4.38
CA ARG A 41 17.78 -8.05 4.46
C ARG A 41 18.22 -6.58 4.58
N MET A 42 17.32 -5.63 4.33
CA MET A 42 17.57 -4.18 4.47
C MET A 42 17.17 -3.61 5.83
N THR A 43 16.76 -4.43 6.81
CA THR A 43 16.39 -3.97 8.16
C THR A 43 17.45 -3.08 8.82
N HIS A 44 18.74 -3.36 8.59
CA HIS A 44 19.84 -2.56 9.12
C HIS A 44 19.89 -1.10 8.59
N ARG A 45 19.08 -0.77 7.57
CA ARG A 45 18.92 0.58 6.99
C ARG A 45 17.60 1.25 7.36
N GLY A 46 16.78 0.60 8.19
CA GLY A 46 15.52 1.13 8.72
C GLY A 46 15.64 1.56 10.17
N GLY A 47 14.77 2.47 10.60
CA GLY A 47 14.64 2.80 12.01
C GLY A 47 13.71 1.80 12.71
N ILE A 48 14.09 1.43 13.93
CA ILE A 48 13.34 0.51 14.79
C ILE A 48 13.15 1.22 16.12
N ALA A 49 11.91 1.27 16.60
CA ALA A 49 11.60 1.84 17.90
C ALA A 49 12.17 0.98 19.04
N ALA A 50 12.20 1.53 20.25
CA ALA A 50 12.71 0.84 21.44
C ALA A 50 11.95 -0.45 21.80
N ASP A 51 10.75 -0.67 21.25
CA ASP A 51 9.96 -1.89 21.43
C ASP A 51 10.46 -3.07 20.59
N GLY A 52 11.41 -2.86 19.67
CA GLY A 52 11.97 -3.87 18.79
C GLY A 52 11.01 -4.42 17.74
N LYS A 53 9.79 -3.87 17.63
CA LYS A 53 8.71 -4.34 16.73
C LYS A 53 8.21 -3.25 15.79
N THR A 54 8.05 -2.03 16.29
CA THR A 54 7.62 -0.89 15.49
C THR A 54 8.79 -0.42 14.63
N GLY A 55 8.65 -0.54 13.31
CA GLY A 55 9.55 0.06 12.34
C GLY A 55 9.06 1.43 11.89
N ASP A 56 9.95 2.26 11.33
CA ASP A 56 9.60 3.59 10.79
C ASP A 56 8.73 3.58 9.52
N GLY A 57 8.48 2.39 8.97
CA GLY A 57 7.67 2.15 7.79
C GLY A 57 8.37 1.25 6.78
N CYS A 58 7.66 0.25 6.29
CA CYS A 58 8.07 -0.63 5.20
C CYS A 58 6.93 -0.77 4.20
N GLY A 59 7.23 -1.16 2.97
CA GLY A 59 6.17 -1.44 2.01
C GLY A 59 6.63 -1.94 0.66
N LEU A 60 5.65 -2.42 -0.08
CA LEU A 60 5.73 -2.96 -1.42
C LEU A 60 4.82 -2.14 -2.34
N LEU A 61 5.27 -1.95 -3.57
CA LEU A 61 4.47 -1.51 -4.71
C LEU A 61 4.75 -2.49 -5.84
N PHE A 62 3.75 -3.27 -6.24
CA PHE A 62 3.93 -4.33 -7.22
C PHE A 62 2.81 -4.33 -8.25
N GLN A 63 3.08 -4.98 -9.38
CA GLN A 63 2.09 -5.18 -10.45
C GLN A 63 0.81 -5.81 -9.89
N MET A 64 -0.33 -5.38 -10.43
CA MET A 64 -1.63 -5.88 -10.01
C MET A 64 -1.72 -7.41 -10.17
N PRO A 65 -1.94 -8.16 -9.08
CA PRO A 65 -2.16 -9.60 -9.14
C PRO A 65 -3.61 -9.86 -9.58
N ASP A 66 -3.85 -9.83 -10.90
CA ASP A 66 -5.19 -9.85 -11.51
C ASP A 66 -6.07 -11.00 -10.98
N ALA A 67 -5.55 -12.23 -11.00
CA ALA A 67 -6.28 -13.42 -10.55
C ALA A 67 -6.70 -13.35 -9.07
N PHE A 68 -5.80 -12.87 -8.20
CA PHE A 68 -6.10 -12.68 -6.79
C PHE A 68 -7.20 -11.63 -6.60
N MET A 69 -7.10 -10.48 -7.26
CA MET A 69 -8.04 -9.36 -7.09
C MET A 69 -9.44 -9.71 -7.59
N ARG A 70 -9.55 -10.46 -8.70
CA ARG A 70 -10.85 -10.96 -9.18
C ARG A 70 -11.51 -11.90 -8.18
N ARG A 71 -10.76 -12.89 -7.67
CA ARG A 71 -11.27 -13.79 -6.63
C ARG A 71 -11.67 -13.02 -5.37
N ALA A 72 -10.82 -12.09 -4.93
CA ALA A 72 -11.07 -11.28 -3.74
C ALA A 72 -12.34 -10.41 -3.88
N ALA A 73 -12.61 -9.85 -5.06
CA ALA A 73 -13.84 -9.11 -5.34
C ALA A 73 -15.09 -10.03 -5.33
N SER A 74 -14.98 -11.23 -5.91
CA SER A 74 -16.05 -12.22 -5.91
C SER A 74 -16.39 -12.68 -4.48
N GLU A 75 -15.37 -12.99 -3.66
CA GLU A 75 -15.55 -13.41 -2.26
C GLU A 75 -16.08 -12.30 -1.36
N ALA A 76 -15.57 -11.07 -1.50
CA ALA A 76 -15.94 -9.96 -0.60
C ALA A 76 -17.26 -9.28 -0.99
N CYS A 77 -17.55 -9.17 -2.29
CA CYS A 77 -18.66 -8.37 -2.79
C CYS A 77 -19.69 -9.19 -3.58
N GLY A 78 -19.42 -10.46 -3.92
CA GLY A 78 -20.31 -11.27 -4.76
C GLY A 78 -20.37 -10.82 -6.21
N VAL A 79 -19.31 -10.18 -6.72
CA VAL A 79 -19.25 -9.56 -8.05
C VAL A 79 -18.07 -10.10 -8.86
N GLU A 80 -18.30 -10.26 -10.16
CA GLU A 80 -17.25 -10.55 -11.13
C GLU A 80 -16.78 -9.25 -11.77
N LEU A 81 -15.49 -8.96 -11.67
CA LEU A 81 -14.90 -7.77 -12.27
C LEU A 81 -14.85 -7.90 -13.80
N GLY A 82 -15.08 -6.81 -14.52
CA GLY A 82 -14.92 -6.73 -15.96
C GLY A 82 -13.46 -6.84 -16.43
N ASP A 83 -13.25 -6.76 -17.74
CA ASP A 83 -11.92 -6.86 -18.35
C ASP A 83 -10.97 -5.73 -17.93
N LEU A 84 -11.53 -4.54 -17.72
CA LEU A 84 -10.80 -3.36 -17.25
C LEU A 84 -11.31 -2.98 -15.86
N PHE A 85 -10.47 -3.19 -14.84
CA PHE A 85 -10.72 -2.72 -13.49
C PHE A 85 -9.47 -2.06 -12.89
N ALA A 86 -9.67 -1.36 -11.80
CA ALA A 86 -8.62 -0.80 -10.95
C ALA A 86 -8.91 -1.13 -9.48
N VAL A 87 -7.86 -1.11 -8.67
CA VAL A 87 -7.94 -1.28 -7.23
C VAL A 87 -7.39 -0.04 -6.56
N GLY A 88 -8.18 0.51 -5.63
CA GLY A 88 -7.73 1.54 -4.70
C GLY A 88 -7.40 0.92 -3.35
N MET A 89 -6.16 1.04 -2.85
CA MET A 89 -5.81 0.71 -1.46
C MET A 89 -5.91 1.98 -0.63
N VAL A 90 -6.73 1.96 0.42
CA VAL A 90 -7.04 3.13 1.25
C VAL A 90 -6.90 2.77 2.72
N PHE A 91 -6.27 3.67 3.46
CA PHE A 91 -6.28 3.69 4.92
C PHE A 91 -7.36 4.66 5.37
N LEU A 92 -8.21 4.22 6.30
CA LEU A 92 -9.33 4.98 6.81
C LEU A 92 -9.28 5.08 8.34
N SER A 93 -9.93 6.10 8.88
CA SER A 93 -10.13 6.24 10.33
C SER A 93 -10.82 5.01 10.93
N THR A 94 -10.50 4.70 12.19
CA THR A 94 -11.18 3.66 12.97
C THR A 94 -12.51 4.11 13.57
N ASP A 95 -12.84 5.41 13.49
CA ASP A 95 -14.17 5.91 13.85
C ASP A 95 -15.16 5.59 12.72
N PRO A 96 -16.20 4.76 12.95
CA PRO A 96 -17.12 4.33 11.90
C PRO A 96 -17.84 5.47 11.19
N THR A 97 -18.08 6.60 11.88
CA THR A 97 -18.75 7.77 11.28
C THR A 97 -17.82 8.43 10.28
N VAL A 98 -16.57 8.64 10.69
CA VAL A 98 -15.53 9.27 9.89
C VAL A 98 -15.12 8.37 8.71
N GLU A 99 -15.06 7.06 8.95
CA GLU A 99 -14.86 6.05 7.92
C GLU A 99 -15.94 6.13 6.85
N ALA A 100 -17.22 6.13 7.25
CA ALA A 100 -18.35 6.20 6.32
C ALA A 100 -18.36 7.51 5.52
N GLU A 101 -18.04 8.64 6.16
CA GLU A 101 -17.89 9.94 5.48
C GLU A 101 -16.77 9.91 4.43
N ALA A 102 -15.63 9.30 4.76
CA ALA A 102 -14.49 9.17 3.86
C ALA A 102 -14.83 8.27 2.67
N VAL A 103 -15.47 7.12 2.91
CA VAL A 103 -15.97 6.23 1.84
C VAL A 103 -16.91 6.99 0.93
N CYS A 104 -17.94 7.66 1.45
CA CYS A 104 -18.87 8.47 0.66
C CYS A 104 -18.14 9.54 -0.16
N ALA A 105 -17.15 10.22 0.42
CA ALA A 105 -16.39 11.25 -0.26
C ALA A 105 -15.54 10.70 -1.42
N ILE A 106 -14.95 9.51 -1.25
CA ILE A 106 -14.19 8.79 -2.28
C ILE A 106 -15.13 8.39 -3.42
N GLU A 107 -16.24 7.73 -3.11
CA GLU A 107 -17.23 7.29 -4.10
C GLU A 107 -17.77 8.48 -4.91
N ALA A 108 -18.05 9.61 -4.25
CA ALA A 108 -18.47 10.82 -4.92
C ALA A 108 -17.41 11.36 -5.91
N VAL A 109 -16.11 11.28 -5.58
CA VAL A 109 -15.05 11.64 -6.56
C VAL A 109 -15.08 10.67 -7.73
N LEU A 110 -15.04 9.36 -7.46
CA LEU A 110 -14.98 8.32 -8.49
C LEU A 110 -16.16 8.43 -9.47
N ASN A 111 -17.38 8.50 -8.94
CA ASN A 111 -18.59 8.65 -9.76
C ASN A 111 -18.58 9.94 -10.60
N SER A 112 -18.09 11.06 -10.07
CA SER A 112 -17.97 12.33 -10.82
C SER A 112 -16.97 12.29 -11.98
N ARG A 113 -16.16 11.22 -12.06
CA ARG A 113 -15.13 10.98 -13.08
C ARG A 113 -15.48 9.80 -14.00
N ARG A 114 -16.73 9.31 -13.97
CA ARG A 114 -17.18 8.12 -14.74
C ARG A 114 -16.41 6.86 -14.34
N LEU A 115 -16.09 6.74 -13.06
CA LEU A 115 -15.46 5.57 -12.47
C LEU A 115 -16.49 4.89 -11.56
N ALA A 116 -17.03 3.76 -11.99
CA ALA A 116 -18.01 2.98 -11.24
C ALA A 116 -17.33 2.32 -10.04
N VAL A 117 -17.92 2.46 -8.86
CA VAL A 117 -17.51 1.68 -7.69
C VAL A 117 -18.27 0.36 -7.72
N ILE A 118 -17.53 -0.74 -7.85
CA ILE A 118 -18.09 -2.09 -7.93
C ILE A 118 -18.28 -2.69 -6.54
N GLY A 119 -17.36 -2.40 -5.63
CA GLY A 119 -17.46 -2.87 -4.26
C GLY A 119 -16.26 -2.47 -3.42
N TRP A 120 -16.44 -2.66 -2.11
CA TRP A 120 -15.40 -2.46 -1.10
C TRP A 120 -15.07 -3.79 -0.44
N ARG A 121 -13.78 -4.00 -0.19
CA ARG A 121 -13.23 -5.13 0.53
C ARG A 121 -12.48 -4.64 1.75
N ASP A 122 -12.81 -5.18 2.91
CA ASP A 122 -11.93 -5.10 4.08
C ASP A 122 -10.70 -5.98 3.85
N VAL A 123 -9.51 -5.38 3.93
CA VAL A 123 -8.27 -6.12 3.73
C VAL A 123 -7.98 -6.91 5.02
N PRO A 124 -7.84 -8.24 4.95
CA PRO A 124 -7.54 -9.03 6.13
C PRO A 124 -6.17 -8.63 6.68
N VAL A 125 -6.10 -8.46 8.01
CA VAL A 125 -4.85 -8.15 8.71
C VAL A 125 -4.72 -8.96 9.99
N ASP A 126 -3.48 -9.31 10.37
CA ASP A 126 -3.15 -9.85 11.69
C ASP A 126 -2.23 -8.89 12.47
N PRO A 127 -2.77 -8.12 13.43
CA PRO A 127 -1.98 -7.16 14.20
C PRO A 127 -1.17 -7.79 15.34
N SER A 128 -1.13 -9.12 15.46
CA SER A 128 -0.42 -9.83 16.54
C SER A 128 1.07 -9.47 16.67
N ASN A 129 1.71 -9.16 15.55
CA ASN A 129 3.14 -8.83 15.47
C ASN A 129 3.44 -7.32 15.61
N LEU A 130 2.42 -6.46 15.63
CA LEU A 130 2.62 -5.02 15.74
C LEU A 130 3.09 -4.59 17.14
N GLY A 131 4.03 -3.65 17.18
CA GLY A 131 4.38 -2.93 18.40
C GLY A 131 3.23 -2.02 18.88
N PRO A 132 3.21 -1.64 20.17
CA PRO A 132 2.13 -0.84 20.77
C PRO A 132 1.91 0.51 20.07
N ILE A 133 2.96 1.13 19.54
CA ILE A 133 2.86 2.41 18.82
C ILE A 133 2.12 2.21 17.50
N ALA A 134 2.57 1.26 16.67
CA ALA A 134 1.93 0.94 15.40
C ALA A 134 0.49 0.44 15.54
N ARG A 135 0.22 -0.34 16.58
CA ARG A 135 -1.12 -0.82 16.88
C ARG A 135 -2.04 0.30 17.37
N GLY A 136 -1.52 1.24 18.14
CA GLY A 136 -2.29 2.35 18.72
C GLY A 136 -2.80 3.36 17.68
N ASN A 137 -2.16 3.44 16.51
CA ASN A 137 -2.55 4.32 15.41
C ASN A 137 -2.87 3.57 14.11
N MET A 138 -3.20 2.28 14.20
CA MET A 138 -3.53 1.43 13.06
C MET A 138 -4.84 1.89 12.39
N PRO A 139 -4.84 2.18 11.07
CA PRO A 139 -6.06 2.53 10.34
C PRO A 139 -6.89 1.28 10.00
N VAL A 140 -8.09 1.50 9.49
CA VAL A 140 -8.85 0.48 8.77
C VAL A 140 -8.31 0.38 7.33
N PHE A 141 -8.00 -0.83 6.89
CA PHE A 141 -7.47 -1.09 5.55
C PHE A 141 -8.61 -1.54 4.63
N LYS A 142 -8.89 -0.76 3.59
CA LYS A 142 -9.88 -1.15 2.59
C LYS A 142 -9.33 -1.10 1.17
N GLN A 143 -9.88 -1.97 0.35
CA GLN A 143 -9.74 -1.93 -1.10
C GLN A 143 -11.06 -1.54 -1.75
N VAL A 144 -11.01 -0.65 -2.73
CA VAL A 144 -12.14 -0.32 -3.60
C VAL A 144 -11.89 -0.85 -5.00
N PHE A 145 -12.84 -1.62 -5.54
CA PHE A 145 -12.81 -2.10 -6.91
C PHE A 145 -13.56 -1.10 -7.81
N VAL A 146 -12.90 -0.70 -8.90
CA VAL A 146 -13.37 0.39 -9.75
C VAL A 146 -13.33 -0.02 -11.21
N GLU A 147 -14.39 0.28 -11.95
CA GLU A 147 -14.48 0.03 -13.40
C GLU A 147 -14.75 1.32 -14.19
N PRO A 148 -14.28 1.42 -15.44
CA PRO A 148 -14.57 2.56 -16.29
C PRO A 148 -16.01 2.54 -16.80
N GLN A 149 -16.70 3.68 -16.75
CA GLN A 149 -18.01 3.86 -17.40
C GLN A 149 -17.85 4.53 -18.77
N GLY A 150 -17.71 3.71 -19.82
CA GLY A 150 -17.57 4.18 -21.19
C GLY A 150 -16.23 4.86 -21.49
N LEU A 151 -15.19 4.54 -20.73
CA LEU A 151 -13.81 5.01 -20.96
C LEU A 151 -12.98 3.89 -21.60
N ASN A 152 -12.13 4.24 -22.55
CA ASN A 152 -11.07 3.34 -22.99
C ASN A 152 -9.94 3.25 -21.94
N LYS A 153 -8.96 2.38 -22.18
CA LYS A 153 -7.86 2.10 -21.26
C LYS A 153 -7.03 3.33 -20.90
N GLU A 154 -6.73 4.18 -21.88
CA GLU A 154 -5.93 5.39 -21.70
C GLU A 154 -6.72 6.46 -20.92
N GLN A 155 -7.98 6.65 -21.26
CA GLN A 155 -8.88 7.56 -20.54
C GLN A 155 -9.09 7.10 -19.09
N PHE A 156 -9.22 5.78 -18.87
CA PHE A 156 -9.34 5.23 -17.54
C PHE A 156 -8.11 5.52 -16.68
N ASP A 157 -6.90 5.35 -17.22
CA ASP A 157 -5.65 5.70 -16.51
C ASP A 157 -5.61 7.20 -16.13
N VAL A 158 -6.04 8.09 -17.04
CA VAL A 158 -6.09 9.53 -16.79
C VAL A 158 -7.11 9.87 -15.70
N GLU A 159 -8.32 9.31 -15.77
CA GLU A 159 -9.37 9.58 -14.78
C GLU A 159 -9.01 9.00 -13.40
N LEU A 160 -8.34 7.84 -13.32
CA LEU A 160 -7.81 7.29 -12.06
C LEU A 160 -6.77 8.24 -11.43
N PHE A 161 -5.86 8.79 -12.23
CA PHE A 161 -4.89 9.77 -11.74
C PHE A 161 -5.56 11.05 -11.23
N MET A 162 -6.53 11.59 -11.99
CA MET A 162 -7.28 12.77 -11.59
C MET A 162 -8.11 12.53 -10.34
N ALA A 163 -8.77 11.37 -10.24
CA ALA A 163 -9.50 10.95 -9.05
C ALA A 163 -8.59 10.84 -7.84
N SER A 164 -7.39 10.25 -7.98
CA SER A 164 -6.40 10.15 -6.90
C SER A 164 -6.08 11.52 -6.31
N ARG A 165 -5.79 12.52 -7.15
CA ARG A 165 -5.47 13.88 -6.71
C ARG A 165 -6.65 14.59 -6.04
N LEU A 166 -7.88 14.31 -6.49
CA LEU A 166 -9.09 14.89 -5.88
C LEU A 166 -9.43 14.23 -4.54
N ILE A 167 -9.25 12.91 -4.44
CA ILE A 167 -9.40 12.14 -3.19
C ILE A 167 -8.40 12.64 -2.15
N GLU A 168 -7.11 12.71 -2.51
CA GLU A 168 -6.06 13.23 -1.64
C GLU A 168 -6.41 14.63 -1.10
N ARG A 169 -6.89 15.53 -1.96
CA ARG A 169 -7.32 16.88 -1.55
C ARG A 169 -8.50 16.88 -0.59
N ARG A 170 -9.44 15.94 -0.74
CA ARG A 170 -10.57 15.81 0.19
C ARG A 170 -10.16 15.18 1.52
N MET A 171 -9.14 14.33 1.53
CA MET A 171 -8.62 13.69 2.74
C MET A 171 -7.77 14.62 3.61
N VAL A 172 -7.27 15.76 3.11
CA VAL A 172 -6.40 16.68 3.87
C VAL A 172 -6.98 17.09 5.24
N SER A 173 -8.31 17.20 5.35
CA SER A 173 -8.96 17.57 6.61
C SER A 173 -8.90 16.49 7.68
N ASN A 174 -8.59 15.24 7.31
CA ASN A 174 -8.47 14.13 8.23
C ASN A 174 -7.17 13.36 7.97
N SER A 175 -6.18 13.55 8.85
CA SER A 175 -4.86 12.94 8.70
C SER A 175 -4.84 11.42 8.79
N ASP A 176 -5.93 10.79 9.22
CA ASP A 176 -6.02 9.34 9.37
C ASP A 176 -6.49 8.65 8.07
N ASN A 177 -7.02 9.43 7.13
CA ASN A 177 -7.43 8.94 5.81
C ASN A 177 -6.30 9.13 4.80
N TYR A 178 -5.92 8.07 4.09
CA TYR A 178 -4.82 8.12 3.14
C TYR A 178 -5.03 7.16 1.97
N LEU A 179 -4.90 7.69 0.76
CA LEU A 179 -4.92 6.89 -0.47
C LEU A 179 -3.52 6.35 -0.75
N CYS A 180 -3.31 5.05 -0.55
CA CYS A 180 -2.02 4.40 -0.78
C CYS A 180 -1.71 4.23 -2.27
N SER A 181 -2.71 3.78 -3.02
CA SER A 181 -2.62 3.60 -4.47
C SER A 181 -4.03 3.55 -5.05
N LEU A 182 -4.23 4.07 -6.27
CA LEU A 182 -5.43 3.84 -7.08
C LEU A 182 -5.00 3.63 -8.52
N SER A 183 -5.00 2.38 -8.97
CA SER A 183 -4.46 2.03 -10.27
C SER A 183 -5.00 0.70 -10.78
N ARG A 184 -5.00 0.53 -12.09
CA ARG A 184 -5.19 -0.78 -12.75
C ARG A 184 -3.89 -1.58 -12.89
N ARG A 185 -2.73 -0.93 -12.71
CA ARG A 185 -1.42 -1.53 -13.01
C ARG A 185 -0.69 -2.01 -11.77
N VAL A 186 -0.85 -1.31 -10.65
CA VAL A 186 -0.07 -1.55 -9.43
C VAL A 186 -0.93 -1.42 -8.19
N VAL A 187 -0.53 -2.10 -7.12
CA VAL A 187 -1.14 -1.99 -5.79
C VAL A 187 -0.04 -1.85 -4.74
N SER A 188 -0.31 -1.07 -3.69
CA SER A 188 0.63 -0.88 -2.59
C SER A 188 0.16 -1.60 -1.32
N TYR A 189 1.10 -2.28 -0.65
CA TYR A 189 0.94 -2.80 0.71
C TYR A 189 2.03 -2.17 1.57
N LYS A 190 1.65 -1.43 2.60
CA LYS A 190 2.57 -0.66 3.45
C LYS A 190 2.25 -0.92 4.90
N GLY A 191 3.23 -0.75 5.78
CA GLY A 191 2.89 -0.47 7.17
C GLY A 191 4.06 -0.27 8.10
N LEU A 192 3.69 -0.12 9.37
CA LEU A 192 4.53 0.42 10.42
C LEU A 192 5.18 -0.67 11.29
N MET A 193 5.82 -1.63 10.61
CA MET A 193 6.36 -2.84 11.22
C MET A 193 7.73 -3.19 10.62
N MET A 194 8.35 -4.23 11.15
CA MET A 194 9.55 -4.80 10.54
C MET A 194 9.20 -5.47 9.20
N PRO A 195 10.05 -5.37 8.17
CA PRO A 195 9.84 -6.05 6.88
C PRO A 195 9.44 -7.53 6.96
N VAL A 196 10.06 -8.28 7.89
CA VAL A 196 9.81 -9.71 8.07
C VAL A 196 8.38 -10.00 8.51
N ASP A 197 7.71 -9.03 9.13
CA ASP A 197 6.34 -9.17 9.62
C ASP A 197 5.30 -8.79 8.57
N LEU A 198 5.70 -8.22 7.42
CA LEU A 198 4.75 -7.65 6.46
C LEU A 198 3.77 -8.69 5.90
N HIS A 199 4.25 -9.89 5.55
CA HIS A 199 3.41 -10.99 5.06
C HIS A 199 2.61 -11.68 6.17
N HIS A 200 3.05 -11.59 7.43
CA HIS A 200 2.25 -12.04 8.56
C HIS A 200 1.10 -11.06 8.83
N PHE A 201 1.40 -9.75 8.78
CA PHE A 201 0.42 -8.70 8.99
C PHE A 201 -0.63 -8.64 7.88
N TYR A 202 -0.23 -8.85 6.61
CA TYR A 202 -1.16 -8.98 5.48
C TYR A 202 -1.18 -10.42 4.97
N PRO A 203 -2.09 -11.28 5.48
CA PRO A 203 -2.22 -12.66 5.04
C PRO A 203 -2.37 -12.84 3.52
N ASP A 204 -2.97 -11.84 2.85
CA ASP A 204 -3.04 -11.77 1.38
C ASP A 204 -1.69 -12.10 0.73
N LEU A 205 -0.59 -11.52 1.25
CA LEU A 205 0.75 -11.65 0.67
C LEU A 205 1.31 -13.09 0.70
N ASN A 206 0.65 -14.04 1.39
CA ASN A 206 1.01 -15.46 1.38
C ASN A 206 0.19 -16.29 0.38
N ASP A 207 -0.80 -15.67 -0.28
CA ASP A 207 -1.63 -16.40 -1.23
C ASP A 207 -0.88 -16.62 -2.55
N PRO A 208 -0.82 -17.84 -3.09
CA PRO A 208 -0.11 -18.13 -4.35
C PRO A 208 -0.62 -17.33 -5.56
N LEU A 209 -1.86 -16.81 -5.53
CA LEU A 209 -2.41 -15.95 -6.58
C LEU A 209 -1.88 -14.51 -6.50
N MET A 210 -1.23 -14.11 -5.40
CA MET A 210 -0.47 -12.86 -5.32
C MET A 210 0.84 -12.98 -6.11
N ALA A 211 0.71 -13.17 -7.41
CA ALA A 211 1.80 -13.28 -8.36
C ALA A 211 2.05 -11.93 -9.03
N THR A 212 3.32 -11.55 -9.17
CA THR A 212 3.73 -10.31 -9.84
C THR A 212 5.01 -10.53 -10.64
N ALA A 213 5.18 -9.79 -11.73
CA ALA A 213 6.43 -9.78 -12.49
C ALA A 213 7.37 -8.64 -12.08
N ILE A 214 6.90 -7.69 -11.27
CA ILE A 214 7.68 -6.53 -10.82
C ILE A 214 7.25 -6.07 -9.44
N CYS A 215 8.22 -5.87 -8.55
CA CYS A 215 8.00 -5.40 -7.19
C CYS A 215 9.06 -4.34 -6.85
N VAL A 216 8.61 -3.17 -6.43
CA VAL A 216 9.43 -2.15 -5.76
C VAL A 216 9.18 -2.29 -4.26
N PHE A 217 10.25 -2.26 -3.47
CA PHE A 217 10.16 -2.33 -2.03
C PHE A 217 11.02 -1.24 -1.37
N HIS A 218 10.56 -0.77 -0.22
CA HIS A 218 11.20 0.31 0.50
C HIS A 218 11.07 0.13 2.01
N GLN A 219 12.18 0.39 2.71
CA GLN A 219 12.25 0.51 4.16
C GLN A 219 12.67 1.93 4.50
N ARG A 220 11.87 2.59 5.34
CA ARG A 220 12.10 3.95 5.79
C ARG A 220 13.00 4.00 7.03
N PHE A 221 13.74 5.09 7.14
CA PHE A 221 14.43 5.55 8.34
C PHE A 221 14.01 7.01 8.56
N SER A 222 13.37 7.28 9.68
CA SER A 222 12.81 8.57 10.06
C SER A 222 13.65 9.20 11.17
N THR A 223 13.69 10.53 11.21
CA THR A 223 14.25 11.27 12.36
C THR A 223 13.19 11.58 13.41
N ASN A 224 11.96 11.04 13.28
CA ASN A 224 10.89 11.18 14.25
C ASN A 224 10.69 9.88 15.05
N THR A 225 10.17 10.00 16.27
CA THR A 225 9.85 8.87 17.17
C THR A 225 8.34 8.61 17.25
N LEU A 226 7.55 9.32 16.43
CA LEU A 226 6.10 9.20 16.32
C LEU A 226 5.76 8.71 14.90
N PRO A 227 6.00 7.43 14.61
CA PRO A 227 5.77 6.88 13.29
C PRO A 227 4.26 6.88 13.00
N ARG A 228 3.89 7.16 11.73
CA ARG A 228 2.49 7.19 11.24
C ARG A 228 2.36 6.28 10.02
N TRP A 229 1.16 5.75 9.80
CA TRP A 229 0.87 4.84 8.68
C TRP A 229 0.85 5.54 7.31
N PRO A 230 0.27 6.74 7.15
CA PRO A 230 0.40 7.56 5.94
C PRO A 230 1.82 8.11 5.71
#